data_AF-A0A944KNU6-F1
#
_entry.id   AF-A0A944KNU6-F1
#
_cell.length_a   1.000
_cell.length_b   1.000
_cell.length_c   1.000
_cell.angle_alpha   90.00
_cell.angle_beta   90.00
_cell.angle_gamma   90.00
#
_symmetry.space_group_name_H-M   'P 1'
#
loop_
_entity.id
_entity.type
_entity.pdbx_description
1 polymer ?
#
loop_
_entity_poly.entity_id
_entity_poly.type
_entity_poly.pdbx_seq_one_letter_code
_entity_poly.pdbx_strand_id
1 'polypeptide(L)'
;MSDGMRVDLSALDEVIKKLWTLLDDMDKAGETSRYRTDIPLDAFGNGCMFLEAGDLFNAHKETKGDLEGAIKGLHGLIEKFGKSTSKVKDKYTEQEYANKTQMGGGPGDSSGKWDKK
;
A
#
# COMPACT_ATOMS: atom_id res chain seq x y z
N MET A 1 -31.75 5.34 -15.86
CA MET A 1 -31.01 6.22 -14.94
C MET A 1 -29.83 5.42 -14.43
N SER A 2 -28.64 5.65 -14.99
CA SER A 2 -27.42 5.04 -14.47
C SER A 2 -27.08 5.77 -13.19
N ASP A 3 -27.32 5.12 -12.05
CA ASP A 3 -26.81 5.53 -10.75
C ASP A 3 -25.29 5.35 -10.77
N GLY A 4 -24.63 6.24 -11.51
CA GLY A 4 -23.19 6.27 -11.65
C GLY A 4 -22.65 6.75 -10.32
N MET A 5 -22.33 5.81 -9.42
CA MET A 5 -21.28 6.02 -8.44
C MET A 5 -20.06 6.50 -9.22
N ARG A 6 -19.92 7.82 -9.34
CA ARG A 6 -18.66 8.47 -9.69
C ARG A 6 -17.75 8.09 -8.54
N VAL A 7 -17.02 6.99 -8.72
CA VAL A 7 -15.99 6.58 -7.81
C VAL A 7 -15.06 7.78 -7.72
N ASP A 8 -15.00 8.37 -6.52
CA ASP A 8 -14.26 9.60 -6.31
C ASP A 8 -12.76 9.25 -6.39
N LEU A 9 -12.22 9.34 -7.61
CA LEU A 9 -10.84 8.99 -7.93
C LEU A 9 -9.86 9.80 -7.05
N SER A 10 -10.28 10.96 -6.56
CA SER A 10 -9.51 11.80 -5.62
C SER A 10 -9.40 11.16 -4.24
N ALA A 11 -10.46 10.51 -3.75
CA ALA A 11 -10.46 9.79 -2.47
C ALA A 11 -9.61 8.51 -2.55
N LEU A 12 -9.62 7.82 -3.70
CA LEU A 12 -8.71 6.69 -3.96
C LEU A 12 -7.24 7.14 -3.92
N ASP A 13 -6.91 8.30 -4.49
CA ASP A 13 -5.54 8.85 -4.45
C ASP A 13 -5.11 9.25 -3.04
N GLU A 14 -6.03 9.79 -2.23
CA GLU A 14 -5.74 10.12 -0.83
C GLU A 14 -5.48 8.84 -0.01
N VAL A 15 -6.28 7.80 -0.20
CA VAL A 15 -6.09 6.50 0.46
C VAL A 15 -4.77 5.87 0.07
N ILE A 16 -4.41 5.89 -1.22
CA ILE A 16 -3.10 5.40 -1.69
C ILE A 16 -1.98 6.17 -0.99
N LYS A 17 -2.02 7.51 -0.96
CA LYS A 17 -0.98 8.32 -0.30
C LYS A 17 -0.83 7.99 1.19
N LYS A 18 -1.94 7.88 1.94
CA LYS A 18 -1.90 7.52 3.36
C LYS A 18 -1.29 6.14 3.60
N LEU A 19 -1.55 5.18 2.70
CA LEU A 19 -0.95 3.85 2.77
C LEU A 19 0.56 3.86 2.48
N TRP A 20 1.03 4.69 1.56
CA TRP A 20 2.47 4.86 1.33
C TRP A 20 3.18 5.49 2.53
N THR A 21 2.56 6.49 3.17
CA THR A 21 3.10 7.06 4.41
C THR A 21 3.14 6.04 5.54
N LEU A 22 2.08 5.24 5.70
CA LEU A 22 2.07 4.16 6.68
C LEU A 22 3.16 3.12 6.39
N LEU A 23 3.39 2.77 5.12
CA LEU A 23 4.46 1.86 4.72
C LEU A 23 5.84 2.41 5.12
N ASP A 24 6.10 3.69 4.86
CA ASP A 24 7.36 4.38 5.19
C ASP A 24 7.60 4.42 6.71
N ASP A 25 6.57 4.72 7.51
CA ASP A 25 6.68 4.71 8.96
C ASP A 25 6.91 3.29 9.51
N MET A 26 6.33 2.29 8.85
CA MET A 26 6.59 0.89 9.17
C MET A 26 7.98 0.41 8.74
N ASP A 27 8.55 0.94 7.66
CA ASP A 27 9.95 0.70 7.28
C ASP A 27 10.89 1.20 8.38
N LYS A 28 10.66 2.41 8.91
CA LYS A 28 11.42 2.95 10.06
C LYS A 28 11.25 2.09 11.33
N ALA A 29 10.05 1.57 11.56
CA ALA A 29 9.78 0.66 12.67
C ALA A 29 10.48 -0.70 12.49
N GLY A 30 10.49 -1.24 11.27
CA GLY A 30 11.20 -2.45 10.90
C GLY A 30 12.72 -2.30 11.05
N GLU A 31 13.27 -1.17 10.59
CA GLU A 31 14.68 -0.84 10.78
C GLU A 31 15.05 -0.71 12.27
N THR A 32 14.20 -0.03 13.05
CA THR A 32 14.37 0.11 14.51
C THR A 32 14.30 -1.25 15.21
N SER A 33 13.31 -2.09 14.89
CA SER A 33 13.21 -3.45 15.40
C SER A 33 14.48 -4.24 15.08
N ARG A 34 14.89 -4.27 13.82
CA ARG A 34 15.96 -5.14 13.34
C ARG A 34 17.34 -4.75 13.90
N TYR A 35 17.62 -3.45 13.97
CA TYR A 35 18.95 -2.94 14.32
C TYR A 35 19.07 -2.32 15.72
N ARG A 36 17.99 -1.83 16.33
CA ARG A 36 18.05 -1.18 17.66
C ARG A 36 17.56 -2.05 18.81
N THR A 37 16.98 -3.21 18.54
CA THR A 37 16.58 -4.17 19.59
C THR A 37 17.57 -5.33 19.75
N ASP A 38 18.73 -5.25 19.09
CA ASP A 38 19.77 -6.25 19.25
C ASP A 38 20.45 -6.08 20.60
N ILE A 39 20.25 -7.04 21.50
CA ILE A 39 20.86 -7.08 22.82
C ILE A 39 21.78 -8.31 22.82
N PRO A 40 23.10 -8.12 22.94
CA PRO A 40 24.04 -9.24 22.93
C PRO A 40 23.91 -10.07 24.23
N LEU A 41 24.25 -11.35 24.17
CA LEU A 41 24.08 -12.32 25.27
C LEU A 41 24.79 -11.87 26.56
N ASP A 42 25.95 -11.24 26.43
CA ASP A 42 26.75 -10.71 27.54
C ASP A 42 26.03 -9.59 28.31
N ALA A 43 25.11 -8.85 27.68
CA ALA A 43 24.28 -7.85 28.33
C ALA A 43 23.17 -8.46 29.20
N PHE A 44 22.81 -9.74 29.00
CA PHE A 44 21.88 -10.47 29.86
C PHE A 44 22.56 -11.12 31.07
N GLY A 45 23.89 -11.06 31.15
CA GLY A 45 24.69 -11.61 32.24
C GLY A 45 25.79 -12.53 31.73
N ASN A 46 26.78 -12.79 32.58
CA ASN A 46 27.85 -13.71 32.25
C ASN A 46 27.31 -15.14 32.33
N GLY A 47 27.31 -15.88 31.21
CA GLY A 47 26.73 -17.24 31.13
C GLY A 47 27.38 -18.25 32.09
N CYS A 48 28.54 -17.94 32.66
CA CYS A 48 29.19 -18.75 33.70
C CYS A 48 28.63 -18.47 35.12
N MET A 49 27.97 -17.33 35.32
CA MET A 49 27.46 -16.87 36.63
C MET A 49 25.93 -16.81 36.68
N PHE A 50 25.26 -16.77 35.53
CA PHE A 50 23.80 -16.75 35.41
C PHE A 50 23.40 -17.67 34.27
N LEU A 51 22.95 -18.89 34.60
CA LEU A 51 22.56 -19.91 33.61
C LEU A 51 21.31 -19.47 32.85
N GLU A 52 20.42 -18.76 33.52
CA GLU A 52 19.18 -18.21 32.98
C GLU A 52 19.43 -17.05 31.98
N ALA A 53 20.67 -16.53 31.88
CA ALA A 53 21.06 -15.56 30.86
C ALA A 53 20.82 -16.10 29.44
N GLY A 54 21.11 -17.39 29.24
CA GLY A 54 20.90 -18.07 27.96
C GLY A 54 19.42 -18.19 27.61
N ASP A 55 18.59 -18.57 28.58
CA ASP A 55 17.15 -18.70 28.40
C ASP A 55 16.49 -17.34 28.12
N LEU A 56 16.90 -16.30 28.85
CA LEU A 56 16.40 -14.94 28.66
C LEU A 56 16.81 -14.35 27.30
N PHE A 57 18.06 -14.59 26.87
CA PHE A 57 18.52 -14.18 25.54
C PHE A 57 17.76 -14.91 24.42
N ASN A 58 17.50 -16.21 24.58
CA ASN A 58 16.72 -16.98 23.62
C ASN A 58 15.28 -16.46 23.52
N ALA A 59 14.63 -16.19 24.66
CA ALA A 59 13.29 -15.60 24.68
C ALA A 59 13.25 -14.21 24.04
N HIS A 60 14.27 -13.38 24.28
CA HIS A 60 14.43 -12.07 23.64
C HIS A 60 14.55 -12.22 22.11
N LYS A 61 15.38 -13.14 21.65
CA LYS A 61 15.60 -13.42 20.23
C LYS A 61 14.33 -13.91 19.53
N GLU A 62 13.57 -14.78 20.18
CA GLU A 62 12.27 -15.26 19.68
C GLU A 62 11.28 -14.09 19.54
N THR A 63 11.14 -13.29 20.59
CA THR A 63 10.24 -12.13 20.59
C THR A 63 10.62 -11.09 19.53
N LYS A 64 11.93 -10.86 19.33
CA LYS A 64 12.44 -10.01 18.24
C LYS A 64 12.03 -10.58 16.87
N GLY A 65 12.19 -11.89 16.68
CA GLY A 65 11.79 -12.57 15.45
C GLY A 65 10.29 -12.46 15.15
N ASP A 66 9.44 -12.62 16.17
CA ASP A 66 7.99 -12.44 16.03
C ASP A 66 7.62 -11.02 15.61
N LEU A 67 8.28 -10.02 16.20
CA LEU A 67 8.06 -8.62 15.89
C LEU A 67 8.51 -8.27 14.46
N GLU A 68 9.67 -8.76 14.02
CA GLU A 68 10.13 -8.64 12.64
C GLU A 68 9.14 -9.31 11.65
N GLY A 69 8.63 -10.48 12.00
CA GLY A 69 7.62 -11.21 11.22
C GLY A 69 6.31 -10.43 11.07
N ALA A 70 5.81 -9.86 12.16
CA ALA A 70 4.60 -9.04 12.18
C ALA A 70 4.75 -7.79 11.28
N ILE A 71 5.88 -7.07 11.38
CA ILE A 71 6.16 -5.90 10.55
C ILE A 71 6.19 -6.28 9.06
N LYS A 72 6.87 -7.39 8.73
CA LYS A 72 6.93 -7.89 7.34
C LYS A 72 5.55 -8.30 6.81
N GLY A 73 4.70 -8.90 7.65
CA GLY A 73 3.33 -9.26 7.29
C GLY A 73 2.48 -8.03 6.96
N LEU A 74 2.58 -7.00 7.80
CA LEU A 74 1.88 -5.72 7.61
C LEU A 74 2.35 -4.99 6.35
N HIS A 75 3.66 -4.97 6.07
CA HIS A 75 4.19 -4.49 4.79
C HIS A 75 3.59 -5.21 3.60
N GLY A 76 3.57 -6.54 3.62
CA GLY A 76 3.00 -7.33 2.54
C GLY A 76 1.50 -7.07 2.33
N LEU A 77 0.76 -6.81 3.40
CA LEU A 77 -0.66 -6.44 3.32
C LEU A 77 -0.83 -5.05 2.66
N ILE A 78 -0.07 -4.05 3.10
CA ILE A 78 -0.12 -2.68 2.57
C ILE A 78 0.26 -2.68 1.09
N GLU A 79 1.31 -3.39 0.70
CA GLU A 79 1.74 -3.49 -0.70
C GLU A 79 0.67 -4.12 -1.59
N LYS A 80 0.04 -5.22 -1.13
CA LYS A 80 -1.06 -5.88 -1.86
C LYS A 80 -2.27 -4.97 -2.00
N PHE A 81 -2.62 -4.23 -0.94
CA PHE A 81 -3.74 -3.31 -0.95
C PHE A 81 -3.47 -2.12 -1.88
N GLY A 82 -2.28 -1.51 -1.81
CA GLY A 82 -1.85 -0.44 -2.70
C GLY A 82 -1.87 -0.85 -4.17
N LYS A 83 -1.30 -2.01 -4.51
CA LYS A 83 -1.35 -2.58 -5.88
C LYS A 83 -2.78 -2.83 -6.37
N SER A 84 -3.64 -3.40 -5.52
CA SER A 84 -5.03 -3.70 -5.88
C SER A 84 -5.82 -2.41 -6.10
N THR A 85 -5.62 -1.42 -5.24
CA THR A 85 -6.28 -0.11 -5.31
C THR A 85 -5.84 0.66 -6.57
N SER A 86 -4.54 0.66 -6.89
CA SER A 86 -4.04 1.24 -8.15
C SER A 86 -4.69 0.60 -9.37
N LYS A 87 -4.74 -0.74 -9.42
CA LYS A 87 -5.38 -1.47 -10.53
C LYS A 87 -6.86 -1.12 -10.70
N VAL A 88 -7.58 -0.93 -9.60
CA VAL A 88 -8.99 -0.52 -9.65
C VAL A 88 -9.11 0.91 -10.18
N LYS A 89 -8.27 1.84 -9.71
CA LYS A 89 -8.22 3.21 -10.21
C LYS A 89 -7.94 3.26 -11.72
N ASP A 90 -6.94 2.49 -12.19
CA ASP A 90 -6.56 2.44 -13.60
C ASP A 90 -7.74 1.98 -14.47
N LYS A 91 -8.44 0.91 -14.05
CA LYS A 91 -9.65 0.43 -14.73
C LYS A 91 -10.77 1.47 -14.78
N TYR A 92 -11.04 2.16 -13.68
CA TYR A 92 -12.06 3.21 -13.66
C TYR A 92 -11.68 4.38 -14.58
N THR A 93 -10.40 4.75 -14.60
CA THR A 93 -9.89 5.81 -15.46
C THR A 93 -10.03 5.43 -16.94
N GLU A 94 -9.65 4.22 -17.32
CA GLU A 94 -9.83 3.69 -18.68
C GLU A 94 -11.30 3.68 -19.12
N GLN A 95 -12.22 3.28 -18.23
CA GLN A 95 -13.66 3.29 -18.51
C GLN A 95 -14.21 4.71 -18.69
N GLU A 96 -13.78 5.68 -17.88
CA GLU A 96 -14.12 7.10 -18.04
C GLU A 96 -13.63 7.64 -19.39
N TYR A 97 -12.39 7.33 -19.79
CA TYR A 97 -11.86 7.72 -21.10
C TYR A 97 -12.65 7.08 -22.25
N ALA A 98 -12.87 5.77 -22.21
CA ALA A 98 -13.62 5.04 -23.24
C ALA A 98 -15.05 5.60 -23.39
N ASN A 99 -15.74 5.89 -22.30
CA ASN A 99 -17.07 6.47 -22.31
C ASN A 99 -17.07 7.91 -22.89
N LYS A 100 -16.06 8.74 -22.56
CA LYS A 100 -15.91 10.08 -23.15
C LYS A 100 -15.65 10.01 -24.66
N THR A 101 -14.82 9.07 -25.12
CA THR A 101 -14.55 8.89 -26.56
C THR A 101 -15.80 8.40 -27.30
N GLN A 102 -16.57 7.49 -26.69
CA GLN A 102 -17.82 6.97 -27.27
C GLN A 102 -18.94 8.02 -27.28
N MET A 103 -19.04 8.89 -26.27
CA MET A 103 -20.02 9.98 -26.22
C MET A 103 -19.61 11.22 -27.02
N GLY A 104 -18.32 11.44 -27.26
CA GLY A 104 -17.81 12.55 -28.09
C GLY A 104 -17.78 12.25 -29.60
N GLY A 105 -18.12 11.03 -30.01
CA GLY A 105 -18.05 10.55 -31.40
C GLY A 105 -19.39 10.51 -32.14
N GLY A 106 -20.24 11.54 -31.99
CA GLY A 106 -21.44 11.70 -32.81
C GLY A 106 -21.18 12.62 -34.01
N PRO A 107 -21.30 12.17 -35.27
CA PRO A 107 -21.08 13.01 -36.46
C PRO A 107 -22.28 13.95 -36.64
N GLY A 108 -22.07 15.23 -36.36
CA GLY A 108 -23.05 16.30 -36.52
C GLY A 108 -22.57 17.42 -37.43
N ASP A 109 -21.69 17.14 -38.39
CA ASP A 109 -21.46 18.02 -39.54
C ASP A 109 -22.21 17.46 -40.76
N SER A 110 -23.53 17.69 -40.77
CA SER A 110 -24.28 17.69 -42.03
C SER A 110 -24.32 19.13 -42.52
N SER A 111 -23.26 19.55 -43.19
CA SER A 111 -23.18 20.73 -44.03
C SER A 111 -24.31 20.71 -45.08
N GLY A 112 -25.47 21.25 -44.69
CA GLY A 112 -26.63 21.47 -45.55
C GLY A 112 -26.35 22.59 -46.56
N LYS A 113 -25.56 22.28 -47.60
CA LYS A 113 -25.50 23.07 -48.83
C LYS A 113 -26.81 22.91 -49.58
N TRP A 114 -27.75 23.83 -49.37
CA TRP A 114 -28.84 24.05 -50.32
C TRP A 114 -28.32 24.99 -51.42
N ASP A 115 -27.64 24.41 -52.39
CA ASP A 115 -27.30 25.09 -53.65
C ASP A 115 -28.56 25.21 -54.52
N LYS A 116 -28.91 26.47 -54.83
CA LYS A 116 -29.66 27.02 -55.98
C LYS A 116 -30.46 26.07 -56.89
N LYS A 117 -31.76 26.34 -57.03
CA LYS A 117 -32.36 27.04 -58.19
C LYS A 117 -33.83 27.35 -57.97
#